data_AF-A0AAN6R237-F1
#
_entry.id   AF-A0AAN6R237-F1
#
_cell.length_a   1.000
_cell.length_b   1.000
_cell.length_c   1.000
_cell.angle_alpha   90.00
_cell.angle_beta   90.00
_cell.angle_gamma   90.00
#
_symmetry.space_group_name_H-M   'P 1'
#
loop_
_entity.id
_entity.type
_entity.pdbx_description
1 polymer ?
#
loop_
_entity_poly.entity_id
_entity_poly.type
_entity_poly.pdbx_seq_one_letter_code
_entity_poly.pdbx_strand_id
1 'polypeptide(L)'
;MFVLAVDDGSVKKPQLDGRFEGIQADRKYFLESEGKSAARCTNHAKELEEAASQTPAVMFYDLNVPYSANEAHLSRTLAFISELGYNVVALNHSIVGKLPPQITCAIPDPLPFKDVPLKLEIRRRVTLTLTESYQNARLAELARAYDILAVRPIDERTFQLACSSLDCDIISLDLTQRLPFYFRFKMLSEAVKSGKRFELCYSQGVLGDSVARRNLISNATQLIRASRGRGLIISSEAKAAVGCRGPCDAINLATIWGLAQDRGFEAMSKEPRSVVVTAQLKRTSYRGVIDVVYGGEKPALTEKGVQAADASQGQGKGKTKQQALTSQKRKAASEAVAGADARDEVAAKPMSNREAKRRKHQARLSGSDAKEGATNGPVGGGGDTAPASAEGEPKESGVQPAKEAG
;
A
#
# COMPACT_ATOMS: atom_id res chain seq x y z
N MET A 1 63.94 18.81 -48.88
CA MET A 1 64.38 20.08 -48.25
C MET A 1 65.09 19.71 -46.95
N PHE A 2 66.04 20.52 -46.47
CA PHE A 2 67.03 20.22 -45.41
C PHE A 2 66.46 19.52 -44.15
N VAL A 3 67.05 18.51 -43.49
CA VAL A 3 68.44 17.97 -43.30
C VAL A 3 69.08 18.38 -41.95
N LEU A 4 69.30 17.37 -41.09
CA LEU A 4 70.19 17.33 -39.90
C LEU A 4 69.82 18.26 -38.71
N ALA A 5 70.33 18.07 -37.48
CA ALA A 5 71.49 17.26 -37.06
C ALA A 5 71.29 16.44 -35.75
N VAL A 6 72.26 15.56 -35.51
CA VAL A 6 72.54 14.82 -34.26
C VAL A 6 73.69 15.54 -33.55
N ASP A 7 73.81 15.45 -32.22
CA ASP A 7 75.14 15.40 -31.58
C ASP A 7 75.15 14.65 -30.24
N ASP A 8 76.34 14.24 -29.81
CA ASP A 8 76.64 13.35 -28.68
C ASP A 8 77.00 14.10 -27.38
N GLY A 9 76.86 13.43 -26.22
CA GLY A 9 76.66 14.15 -24.94
C GLY A 9 77.65 13.93 -23.77
N SER A 10 78.50 12.89 -23.79
CA SER A 10 79.60 12.61 -22.83
C SER A 10 79.31 12.68 -21.29
N VAL A 11 79.41 11.53 -20.60
CA VAL A 11 79.34 11.47 -19.13
C VAL A 11 80.55 12.16 -18.47
N LYS A 12 80.31 13.03 -17.48
CA LYS A 12 81.32 13.47 -16.50
C LYS A 12 80.85 13.20 -15.07
N LYS A 13 81.65 12.47 -14.30
CA LYS A 13 81.47 12.31 -12.84
C LYS A 13 82.10 13.50 -12.11
N PRO A 14 81.41 14.17 -11.17
CA PRO A 14 82.06 14.95 -10.14
C PRO A 14 82.81 14.02 -9.16
N GLN A 15 83.90 14.51 -8.57
CA GLN A 15 84.60 13.82 -7.48
C GLN A 15 83.82 13.95 -6.16
N LEU A 16 83.92 12.92 -5.31
CA LEU A 16 83.48 12.98 -3.92
C LEU A 16 84.61 13.52 -3.06
N ASP A 17 84.32 14.58 -2.31
CA ASP A 17 85.17 15.07 -1.22
C ASP A 17 84.27 15.60 -0.09
N GLY A 18 84.63 15.30 1.17
CA GLY A 18 84.18 16.13 2.30
C GLY A 18 82.88 15.80 3.06
N ARG A 19 82.87 14.70 3.83
CA ARG A 19 82.22 14.55 5.17
C ARG A 19 80.68 14.34 5.25
N PHE A 20 80.29 13.56 6.27
CA PHE A 20 78.93 13.44 6.84
C PHE A 20 78.55 14.76 7.56
N GLU A 21 77.30 15.11 7.85
CA GLU A 21 76.22 14.38 8.54
C GLU A 21 74.81 14.83 8.08
N GLY A 22 73.73 14.12 8.48
CA GLY A 22 72.36 14.69 8.44
C GLY A 22 71.18 13.83 7.94
N ILE A 23 71.31 12.52 7.70
CA ILE A 23 70.22 11.70 7.11
C ILE A 23 69.49 10.84 8.15
N GLN A 24 68.65 11.45 9.00
CA GLN A 24 67.68 10.72 9.85
C GLN A 24 66.30 11.39 10.03
N ALA A 25 66.12 12.67 9.71
CA ALA A 25 64.87 13.39 9.99
C ALA A 25 63.69 12.99 9.08
N ASP A 26 63.89 12.99 7.76
CA ASP A 26 62.79 12.97 6.79
C ASP A 26 62.02 11.64 6.72
N ARG A 27 62.70 10.52 7.03
CA ARG A 27 62.08 9.18 6.96
C ARG A 27 60.93 9.02 7.95
N LYS A 28 60.89 9.80 9.04
CA LYS A 28 59.79 9.76 10.01
C LYS A 28 58.57 10.56 9.53
N TYR A 29 58.78 11.72 8.91
CA TYR A 29 57.69 12.53 8.36
C TYR A 29 56.97 11.86 7.19
N PHE A 30 57.71 11.16 6.33
CA PHE A 30 57.11 10.42 5.20
C PHE A 30 56.21 9.27 5.68
N LEU A 31 56.66 8.48 6.65
CA LEU A 31 55.86 7.37 7.20
C LEU A 31 54.62 7.85 7.97
N GLU A 32 54.70 8.97 8.68
CA GLU A 32 53.52 9.56 9.32
C GLU A 32 52.49 10.13 8.32
N SER A 33 52.91 10.59 7.14
CA SER A 33 51.98 11.10 6.13
C SER A 33 51.24 9.97 5.41
N GLU A 34 51.92 8.88 5.06
CA GLU A 34 51.29 7.68 4.50
C GLU A 34 50.32 7.03 5.50
N GLY A 35 50.70 6.91 6.78
CA GLY A 35 49.82 6.38 7.82
C GLY A 35 48.54 7.19 8.00
N LYS A 36 48.63 8.53 7.97
CA LYS A 36 47.46 9.43 8.06
C LYS A 36 46.61 9.39 6.78
N SER A 37 47.23 9.21 5.62
CA SER A 37 46.52 9.03 4.34
C SER A 37 45.74 7.70 4.31
N ALA A 38 46.39 6.58 4.66
CA ALA A 38 45.77 5.26 4.73
C ALA A 38 44.63 5.20 5.77
N ALA A 39 44.81 5.82 6.94
CA ALA A 39 43.75 5.94 7.95
C ALA A 39 42.54 6.75 7.43
N ARG A 40 42.77 7.82 6.66
CA ARG A 40 41.70 8.62 6.05
C ARG A 40 40.95 7.84 4.96
N CYS A 41 41.66 7.10 4.12
CA CYS A 41 41.06 6.26 3.08
C CYS A 41 40.27 5.08 3.66
N THR A 42 40.77 4.43 4.72
CA THR A 42 40.06 3.32 5.38
C THR A 42 38.84 3.79 6.18
N ASN A 43 38.91 4.95 6.82
CA ASN A 43 37.72 5.55 7.43
C ASN A 43 36.68 5.95 6.36
N HIS A 44 37.09 6.56 5.25
CA HIS A 44 36.15 6.90 4.18
C HIS A 44 35.55 5.68 3.47
N ALA A 45 36.33 4.60 3.32
CA ALA A 45 35.79 3.33 2.83
C ALA A 45 34.76 2.73 3.80
N LYS A 46 34.98 2.82 5.11
CA LYS A 46 33.99 2.43 6.13
C LYS A 46 32.76 3.32 6.14
N GLU A 47 32.91 4.64 6.00
CA GLU A 47 31.78 5.57 5.86
C GLU A 47 30.91 5.21 4.65
N LEU A 48 31.53 4.78 3.54
CA LEU A 48 30.82 4.33 2.33
C LEU A 48 30.18 2.94 2.50
N GLU A 49 30.83 2.01 3.20
CA GLU A 49 30.29 0.67 3.52
C GLU A 49 29.13 0.76 4.52
N GLU A 50 29.27 1.59 5.55
CA GLU A 50 28.23 1.88 6.55
C GLU A 50 27.06 2.64 5.92
N ALA A 51 27.31 3.64 5.07
CA ALA A 51 26.26 4.30 4.28
C ALA A 51 25.56 3.33 3.31
N ALA A 52 26.28 2.41 2.68
CA ALA A 52 25.68 1.37 1.85
C ALA A 52 24.76 0.45 2.67
N SER A 53 25.19 0.05 3.89
CA SER A 53 24.36 -0.73 4.82
C SER A 53 23.09 0.01 5.29
N GLN A 54 23.15 1.35 5.32
CA GLN A 54 22.03 2.22 5.70
C GLN A 54 21.12 2.60 4.53
N THR A 55 21.49 2.27 3.28
CA THR A 55 20.51 2.35 2.17
C THR A 55 19.43 1.28 2.36
N PRO A 56 18.13 1.63 2.34
CA PRO A 56 17.08 0.63 2.42
C PRO A 56 17.14 -0.24 1.15
N ALA A 57 17.46 -1.52 1.32
CA ALA A 57 17.65 -2.46 0.22
C ALA A 57 16.58 -2.32 -0.86
N VAL A 58 17.02 -2.11 -2.11
CA VAL A 58 16.14 -1.89 -3.25
C VAL A 58 15.31 -3.14 -3.50
N MET A 59 14.02 -3.07 -3.18
CA MET A 59 13.07 -4.14 -3.41
C MET A 59 12.37 -3.96 -4.76
N PHE A 60 12.31 -5.01 -5.55
CA PHE A 60 11.54 -5.08 -6.78
C PHE A 60 10.22 -5.84 -6.58
N TYR A 61 9.17 -5.34 -7.22
CA TYR A 61 7.79 -5.79 -7.05
C TYR A 61 7.20 -6.22 -8.38
N ASP A 62 6.48 -7.35 -8.42
CA ASP A 62 5.53 -7.66 -9.49
C ASP A 62 4.13 -7.78 -8.89
N LEU A 63 3.28 -6.79 -9.11
CA LEU A 63 1.97 -6.72 -8.49
C LEU A 63 0.88 -7.45 -9.31
N ASN A 64 1.25 -8.19 -10.36
CA ASN A 64 0.27 -8.91 -11.20
C ASN A 64 0.80 -10.26 -11.70
N VAL A 65 0.84 -11.27 -10.82
CA VAL A 65 1.00 -12.67 -11.22
C VAL A 65 -0.37 -13.35 -11.16
N PRO A 66 -0.99 -13.75 -12.29
CA PRO A 66 -2.32 -14.37 -12.29
C PRO A 66 -2.37 -15.64 -11.42
N TYR A 67 -3.29 -15.67 -10.46
CA TYR A 67 -3.50 -16.85 -9.63
C TYR A 67 -4.11 -17.99 -10.46
N SER A 68 -3.63 -19.21 -10.23
CA SER A 68 -4.13 -20.44 -10.84
C SER A 68 -4.18 -21.54 -9.80
N ALA A 69 -5.24 -22.34 -9.83
CA ALA A 69 -5.37 -23.53 -9.00
C ALA A 69 -4.39 -24.66 -9.41
N ASN A 70 -3.71 -24.54 -10.55
CA ASN A 70 -2.66 -25.48 -10.94
C ASN A 70 -1.34 -25.15 -10.23
N GLU A 71 -1.15 -25.76 -9.06
CA GLU A 71 0.00 -25.60 -8.17
C GLU A 71 1.33 -25.75 -8.91
N ALA A 72 1.47 -26.78 -9.76
CA ALA A 72 2.71 -27.10 -10.46
C ALA A 72 3.10 -26.06 -11.53
N HIS A 73 2.18 -25.25 -12.04
CA HIS A 73 2.53 -24.09 -12.88
C HIS A 73 2.83 -22.84 -12.05
N LEU A 74 2.12 -22.65 -10.94
CA LEU A 74 2.30 -21.49 -10.08
C LEU A 74 3.62 -21.54 -9.30
N SER A 75 3.99 -22.69 -8.72
CA SER A 75 5.25 -22.85 -7.97
C SER A 75 6.48 -22.58 -8.84
N ARG A 76 6.57 -23.18 -10.04
CA ARG A 76 7.64 -22.91 -11.02
C ARG A 76 7.70 -21.45 -11.44
N THR A 77 6.55 -20.78 -11.57
CA THR A 77 6.50 -19.36 -11.94
C THR A 77 7.00 -18.47 -10.79
N LEU A 78 6.64 -18.77 -9.55
CA LEU A 78 7.14 -18.06 -8.36
C LEU A 78 8.63 -18.30 -8.11
N ALA A 79 9.12 -19.52 -8.32
CA ALA A 79 10.55 -19.85 -8.26
C ALA A 79 11.34 -19.01 -9.28
N PHE A 80 10.93 -19.02 -10.56
CA PHE A 80 11.57 -18.24 -11.62
C PHE A 80 11.51 -16.73 -11.36
N ILE A 81 10.40 -16.20 -10.82
CA ILE A 81 10.31 -14.78 -10.43
C ILE A 81 11.25 -14.44 -9.26
N SER A 82 11.46 -15.36 -8.31
CA SER A 82 12.47 -15.18 -7.25
C SER A 82 13.92 -15.26 -7.79
N GLU A 83 14.18 -16.07 -8.81
CA GLU A 83 15.49 -16.14 -9.50
C GLU A 83 15.77 -14.87 -10.33
N LEU A 84 14.74 -14.28 -10.94
CA LEU A 84 14.80 -13.00 -11.65
C LEU A 84 15.04 -11.78 -10.73
N GLY A 85 15.11 -11.98 -9.41
CA GLY A 85 15.46 -10.93 -8.45
C GLY A 85 14.29 -10.09 -7.91
N TYR A 86 13.05 -10.57 -8.02
CA TYR A 86 11.91 -9.93 -7.35
C TYR A 86 11.83 -10.32 -5.87
N ASN A 87 11.35 -9.39 -5.04
CA ASN A 87 11.25 -9.56 -3.59
C ASN A 87 9.80 -9.70 -3.11
N VAL A 88 8.87 -9.00 -3.79
CA VAL A 88 7.45 -8.98 -3.43
C VAL A 88 6.60 -9.28 -4.66
N VAL A 89 5.67 -10.24 -4.55
CA VAL A 89 4.76 -10.65 -5.63
C VAL A 89 3.32 -10.57 -5.14
N ALA A 90 2.44 -9.97 -5.94
CA ALA A 90 1.00 -10.07 -5.69
C ALA A 90 0.33 -11.07 -6.64
N LEU A 91 -0.23 -12.13 -6.05
CA LEU A 91 -1.07 -13.10 -6.76
C LEU A 91 -2.42 -12.46 -7.05
N ASN A 92 -2.82 -12.41 -8.32
CA ASN A 92 -3.98 -11.67 -8.79
C ASN A 92 -5.16 -12.60 -9.10
N HIS A 93 -6.27 -12.44 -8.38
CA HIS A 93 -7.56 -13.02 -8.70
C HIS A 93 -8.40 -12.04 -9.55
N SER A 94 -8.71 -12.39 -10.80
CA SER A 94 -9.49 -11.53 -11.70
C SER A 94 -10.98 -11.86 -11.65
N ILE A 95 -11.81 -10.87 -11.31
CA ILE A 95 -13.29 -10.99 -11.29
C ILE A 95 -13.86 -10.19 -12.46
N VAL A 96 -14.73 -10.83 -13.24
CA VAL A 96 -15.41 -10.22 -14.40
C VAL A 96 -16.91 -10.29 -14.19
N GLY A 97 -17.60 -9.16 -14.40
CA GLY A 97 -19.02 -9.04 -14.07
C GLY A 97 -19.28 -8.94 -12.56
N LYS A 98 -20.51 -9.24 -12.15
CA LYS A 98 -21.07 -8.86 -10.84
C LYS A 98 -20.38 -9.58 -9.68
N LEU A 99 -20.06 -8.82 -8.63
CA LEU A 99 -19.41 -9.33 -7.41
C LEU A 99 -20.29 -10.41 -6.73
N PRO A 100 -19.70 -11.55 -6.29
CA PRO A 100 -20.44 -12.63 -5.64
C PRO A 100 -21.09 -12.14 -4.33
N PRO A 101 -22.24 -12.71 -3.91
CA PRO A 101 -23.00 -12.22 -2.76
C PRO A 101 -22.14 -12.19 -1.49
N GLN A 102 -21.55 -13.31 -1.12
CA GLN A 102 -20.48 -13.39 -0.11
C GLN A 102 -19.14 -13.09 -0.77
N ILE A 103 -18.36 -12.19 -0.16
CA ILE A 103 -17.03 -11.81 -0.62
C ILE A 103 -15.97 -12.48 0.25
N THR A 104 -15.26 -13.45 -0.34
CA THR A 104 -14.14 -14.17 0.29
C THR A 104 -12.89 -14.09 -0.59
N CYS A 105 -11.72 -14.27 0.01
CA CYS A 105 -10.49 -14.39 -0.77
C CYS A 105 -10.46 -15.75 -1.49
N ALA A 106 -10.32 -15.75 -2.81
CA ALA A 106 -10.16 -16.97 -3.60
C ALA A 106 -8.72 -17.53 -3.56
N ILE A 107 -7.78 -16.77 -2.99
CA ILE A 107 -6.38 -17.15 -2.85
C ILE A 107 -6.16 -17.61 -1.40
N PRO A 108 -5.88 -18.90 -1.16
CA PRO A 108 -5.71 -19.44 0.19
C PRO A 108 -4.43 -18.91 0.86
N ASP A 109 -4.46 -18.92 2.19
CA ASP A 109 -3.39 -18.42 3.06
C ASP A 109 -3.32 -19.32 4.30
N PRO A 110 -2.29 -20.16 4.46
CA PRO A 110 -1.15 -20.34 3.55
C PRO A 110 -1.56 -20.92 2.18
N LEU A 111 -0.66 -20.76 1.19
CA LEU A 111 -0.78 -21.44 -0.11
C LEU A 111 -0.68 -22.98 0.06
N PRO A 112 -1.32 -23.77 -0.82
CA PRO A 112 -1.44 -25.21 -0.63
C PRO A 112 -0.14 -25.99 -0.91
N PHE A 113 0.71 -25.45 -1.80
CA PHE A 113 2.05 -26.00 -2.10
C PHE A 113 3.11 -25.39 -1.17
N LYS A 114 4.09 -26.21 -0.77
CA LYS A 114 5.13 -25.84 0.21
C LYS A 114 6.36 -25.18 -0.43
N ASP A 115 6.49 -25.24 -1.74
CA ASP A 115 7.69 -24.85 -2.50
C ASP A 115 7.77 -23.34 -2.79
N VAL A 116 7.31 -22.51 -1.84
CA VAL A 116 7.40 -21.04 -1.93
C VAL A 116 8.82 -20.60 -1.58
N PRO A 117 9.50 -19.80 -2.43
CA PRO A 117 10.85 -19.32 -2.12
C PRO A 117 10.87 -18.45 -0.85
N LEU A 118 11.69 -18.83 0.13
CA LEU A 118 11.76 -18.18 1.46
C LEU A 118 12.12 -16.67 1.44
N LYS A 119 12.58 -16.14 0.31
CA LYS A 119 12.92 -14.72 0.10
C LYS A 119 11.79 -13.90 -0.56
N LEU A 120 10.69 -14.54 -0.96
CA LEU A 120 9.63 -13.95 -1.77
C LEU A 120 8.39 -13.68 -0.91
N GLU A 121 8.09 -12.40 -0.68
CA GLU A 121 6.90 -11.97 0.05
C GLU A 121 5.67 -12.03 -0.88
N ILE A 122 4.66 -12.81 -0.51
CA ILE A 122 3.43 -12.97 -1.32
C ILE A 122 2.28 -12.15 -0.74
N ARG A 123 1.62 -11.38 -1.60
CA ARG A 123 0.40 -10.61 -1.31
C ARG A 123 -0.78 -11.11 -2.15
N ARG A 124 -2.01 -10.94 -1.66
CA ARG A 124 -3.24 -11.34 -2.39
C ARG A 124 -3.90 -10.13 -3.04
N ARG A 125 -3.91 -10.05 -4.36
CA ARG A 125 -4.59 -9.00 -5.12
C ARG A 125 -5.91 -9.52 -5.70
N VAL A 126 -6.88 -8.61 -5.83
CA VAL A 126 -8.03 -8.79 -6.73
C VAL A 126 -8.02 -7.73 -7.82
N THR A 127 -8.39 -8.10 -9.05
CA THR A 127 -8.66 -7.17 -10.16
C THR A 127 -10.12 -7.31 -10.58
N LEU A 128 -10.92 -6.26 -10.38
CA LEU A 128 -12.32 -6.23 -10.82
C LEU A 128 -12.46 -5.53 -12.18
N THR A 129 -12.93 -6.24 -13.21
CA THR A 129 -13.29 -5.62 -14.49
C THR A 129 -14.59 -4.82 -14.35
N LEU A 130 -14.52 -3.51 -14.59
CA LEU A 130 -15.65 -2.60 -14.43
C LEU A 130 -16.50 -2.60 -15.71
N THR A 131 -17.56 -3.41 -15.74
CA THR A 131 -18.59 -3.44 -16.79
C THR A 131 -19.78 -2.52 -16.49
N GLU A 132 -20.01 -2.20 -15.22
CA GLU A 132 -21.11 -1.39 -14.70
C GLU A 132 -20.57 -0.45 -13.59
N SER A 133 -21.37 0.52 -13.13
CA SER A 133 -21.00 1.38 -11.99
C SER A 133 -21.24 0.64 -10.66
N TYR A 134 -20.15 0.32 -9.94
CA TYR A 134 -20.21 -0.34 -8.64
C TYR A 134 -20.43 0.64 -7.47
N GLN A 135 -21.09 0.16 -6.41
CA GLN A 135 -21.24 0.90 -5.15
C GLN A 135 -19.99 0.77 -4.28
N ASN A 136 -19.45 1.89 -3.77
CA ASN A 136 -18.24 1.90 -2.94
C ASN A 136 -18.33 0.97 -1.72
N ALA A 137 -19.51 0.77 -1.13
CA ALA A 137 -19.68 -0.15 0.02
C ALA A 137 -19.26 -1.61 -0.29
N ARG A 138 -19.58 -2.11 -1.50
CA ARG A 138 -19.19 -3.47 -1.94
C ARG A 138 -17.71 -3.56 -2.32
N LEU A 139 -17.11 -2.44 -2.73
CA LEU A 139 -15.66 -2.34 -2.96
C LEU A 139 -14.87 -2.23 -1.65
N ALA A 140 -15.40 -1.56 -0.63
CA ALA A 140 -14.84 -1.56 0.71
C ALA A 140 -14.95 -2.94 1.38
N GLU A 141 -16.02 -3.69 1.12
CA GLU A 141 -16.11 -5.11 1.51
C GLU A 141 -15.00 -5.95 0.84
N LEU A 142 -14.81 -5.77 -0.47
CA LEU A 142 -13.75 -6.43 -1.25
C LEU A 142 -12.33 -6.05 -0.82
N ALA A 143 -12.08 -4.77 -0.53
CA ALA A 143 -10.79 -4.25 -0.07
C ALA A 143 -10.37 -4.79 1.32
N ARG A 144 -11.30 -5.32 2.13
CA ARG A 144 -10.97 -6.01 3.38
C ARG A 144 -10.60 -7.48 3.18
N ALA A 145 -11.04 -8.10 2.09
CA ALA A 145 -10.83 -9.53 1.80
C ALA A 145 -9.53 -9.82 1.02
N TYR A 146 -8.84 -8.80 0.53
CA TYR A 146 -7.60 -8.89 -0.25
C TYR A 146 -6.55 -7.90 0.29
N ASP A 147 -5.29 -8.09 -0.09
CA ASP A 147 -4.19 -7.19 0.27
C ASP A 147 -4.14 -5.90 -0.56
N ILE A 148 -4.58 -5.96 -1.82
CA ILE A 148 -4.54 -4.88 -2.82
C ILE A 148 -5.80 -4.94 -3.68
N LEU A 149 -6.51 -3.81 -3.85
CA LEU A 149 -7.66 -3.69 -4.75
C LEU A 149 -7.27 -3.01 -6.06
N ALA A 150 -7.28 -3.77 -7.15
CA ALA A 150 -7.15 -3.27 -8.51
C ALA A 150 -8.50 -3.24 -9.24
N VAL A 151 -8.67 -2.28 -10.15
CA VAL A 151 -9.84 -2.18 -11.04
C VAL A 151 -9.41 -2.07 -12.50
N ARG A 152 -10.14 -2.74 -13.40
CA ARG A 152 -9.89 -2.75 -14.85
C ARG A 152 -11.07 -2.13 -15.61
N PRO A 153 -11.06 -0.81 -15.86
CA PRO A 153 -12.11 -0.13 -16.61
C PRO A 153 -12.02 -0.43 -18.11
N ILE A 154 -13.18 -0.58 -18.76
CA ILE A 154 -13.29 -0.83 -20.21
C ILE A 154 -13.82 0.39 -20.98
N ASP A 155 -14.75 1.16 -20.37
CA ASP A 155 -15.37 2.34 -20.97
C ASP A 155 -14.84 3.65 -20.36
N GLU A 156 -14.92 4.76 -21.10
CA GLU A 156 -14.49 6.07 -20.58
C GLU A 156 -15.22 6.45 -19.28
N ARG A 157 -16.52 6.16 -19.19
CA ARG A 157 -17.31 6.40 -17.97
C ARG A 157 -16.76 5.62 -16.77
N THR A 158 -16.40 4.35 -16.96
CA THR A 158 -15.82 3.52 -15.89
C THR A 158 -14.41 3.98 -15.51
N PHE A 159 -13.63 4.48 -16.47
CA PHE A 159 -12.29 5.00 -16.26
C PHE A 159 -12.30 6.36 -15.54
N GLN A 160 -13.22 7.27 -15.90
CA GLN A 160 -13.45 8.53 -15.19
C GLN A 160 -13.91 8.29 -13.73
N LEU A 161 -14.80 7.32 -13.52
CA LEU A 161 -15.23 6.89 -12.17
C LEU A 161 -14.05 6.33 -11.35
N ALA A 162 -13.26 5.43 -11.95
CA ALA A 162 -12.07 4.85 -11.31
C ALA A 162 -11.05 5.93 -10.89
N CYS A 163 -10.79 6.91 -11.76
CA CYS A 163 -9.87 8.01 -11.47
C CYS A 163 -10.39 8.92 -10.33
N SER A 164 -11.69 9.25 -10.34
CA SER A 164 -12.32 10.17 -9.37
C SER A 164 -12.78 9.50 -8.08
N SER A 165 -14.03 9.06 -7.98
CA SER A 165 -14.69 8.67 -6.73
C SER A 165 -14.56 7.21 -6.31
N LEU A 166 -13.98 6.34 -7.15
CA LEU A 166 -13.82 4.92 -6.81
C LEU A 166 -12.64 4.68 -5.87
N ASP A 167 -12.89 4.00 -4.75
CA ASP A 167 -11.86 3.58 -3.80
C ASP A 167 -11.12 2.33 -4.32
N CYS A 168 -9.99 2.54 -4.97
CA CYS A 168 -9.07 1.51 -5.45
C CYS A 168 -7.60 1.91 -5.18
N ASP A 169 -6.68 0.95 -5.30
CA ASP A 169 -5.23 1.20 -5.20
C ASP A 169 -4.58 1.27 -6.59
N ILE A 170 -4.94 0.33 -7.46
CA ILE A 170 -4.41 0.20 -8.82
C ILE A 170 -5.55 0.32 -9.85
N ILE A 171 -5.31 1.09 -10.91
CA ILE A 171 -6.12 1.12 -12.13
C ILE A 171 -5.34 0.36 -13.20
N SER A 172 -5.77 -0.87 -13.49
CA SER A 172 -5.12 -1.82 -14.37
C SER A 172 -5.74 -1.78 -15.77
N LEU A 173 -4.98 -1.31 -16.77
CA LEU A 173 -5.51 -1.09 -18.11
C LEU A 173 -5.09 -2.22 -19.06
N ASP A 174 -6.05 -2.80 -19.80
CA ASP A 174 -5.70 -3.66 -20.93
C ASP A 174 -5.31 -2.79 -22.13
N LEU A 175 -4.00 -2.53 -22.23
CA LEU A 175 -3.42 -1.76 -23.31
C LEU A 175 -3.25 -2.58 -24.61
N THR A 176 -3.53 -3.88 -24.63
CA THR A 176 -3.38 -4.72 -25.84
C THR A 176 -4.54 -4.57 -26.84
N GLN A 177 -5.66 -4.01 -26.39
CA GLN A 177 -6.84 -3.75 -27.21
C GLN A 177 -6.86 -2.28 -27.69
N ARG A 178 -7.65 -1.97 -28.72
CA ARG A 178 -7.88 -0.58 -29.11
C ARG A 178 -8.85 0.05 -28.12
N LEU A 179 -8.34 0.85 -27.19
CA LEU A 179 -9.15 1.54 -26.19
C LEU A 179 -10.22 2.45 -26.86
N PRO A 180 -11.46 2.47 -26.35
CA PRO A 180 -12.51 3.33 -26.91
C PRO A 180 -12.41 4.80 -26.46
N PHE A 181 -11.36 5.17 -25.71
CA PHE A 181 -11.18 6.49 -25.11
C PHE A 181 -9.73 6.97 -25.11
N TYR A 182 -9.53 8.27 -24.88
CA TYR A 182 -8.22 8.91 -24.83
C TYR A 182 -7.84 9.37 -23.41
N PHE A 183 -6.55 9.26 -23.07
CA PHE A 183 -6.02 9.64 -21.76
C PHE A 183 -5.97 11.17 -21.57
N ARG A 184 -6.72 11.68 -20.58
CA ARG A 184 -6.81 13.13 -20.25
C ARG A 184 -5.91 13.48 -19.05
N PHE A 185 -4.91 14.36 -19.22
CA PHE A 185 -3.93 14.70 -18.16
C PHE A 185 -4.55 15.13 -16.82
N LYS A 186 -5.63 15.94 -16.82
CA LYS A 186 -6.28 16.39 -15.58
C LYS A 186 -6.72 15.19 -14.71
N MET A 187 -7.45 14.26 -15.32
CA MET A 187 -7.99 13.05 -14.70
C MET A 187 -6.89 12.11 -14.18
N LEU A 188 -5.82 11.89 -14.97
CA LEU A 188 -4.69 11.07 -14.49
C LEU A 188 -3.94 11.74 -13.33
N SER A 189 -3.73 13.06 -13.41
CA SER A 189 -3.05 13.83 -12.36
C SER A 189 -3.87 13.88 -11.05
N GLU A 190 -5.19 13.82 -11.14
CA GLU A 190 -6.11 13.70 -10.00
C GLU A 190 -6.07 12.30 -9.36
N ALA A 191 -6.12 11.24 -10.17
CA ALA A 191 -5.96 9.86 -9.69
C ALA A 191 -4.63 9.66 -8.94
N VAL A 192 -3.51 10.13 -9.50
CA VAL A 192 -2.19 10.01 -8.85
C VAL A 192 -2.12 10.83 -7.54
N LYS A 193 -2.75 12.02 -7.49
CA LYS A 193 -2.88 12.81 -6.24
C LYS A 193 -3.69 12.10 -5.16
N SER A 194 -4.73 11.35 -5.53
CA SER A 194 -5.54 10.55 -4.58
C SER A 194 -4.87 9.24 -4.14
N GLY A 195 -3.59 9.02 -4.49
CA GLY A 195 -2.82 7.85 -4.09
C GLY A 195 -2.95 6.65 -5.02
N LYS A 196 -3.82 6.70 -6.03
CA LYS A 196 -4.01 5.63 -7.02
C LYS A 196 -2.80 5.52 -7.95
N ARG A 197 -2.61 4.36 -8.58
CA ARG A 197 -1.56 4.13 -9.58
C ARG A 197 -2.11 3.48 -10.85
N PHE A 198 -1.53 3.83 -11.99
CA PHE A 198 -1.86 3.21 -13.28
C PHE A 198 -0.90 2.07 -13.55
N GLU A 199 -1.42 0.84 -13.64
CA GLU A 199 -0.63 -0.33 -13.99
C GLU A 199 -0.55 -0.50 -15.52
N LEU A 200 0.65 -0.85 -15.96
CA LEU A 200 0.98 -1.29 -17.30
C LEU A 200 1.50 -2.73 -17.24
N CYS A 201 0.77 -3.65 -17.88
CA CYS A 201 1.13 -5.07 -17.93
C CYS A 201 1.90 -5.41 -19.21
N TYR A 202 3.14 -5.88 -19.09
CA TYR A 202 4.01 -6.09 -20.26
C TYR A 202 3.81 -7.43 -20.97
N SER A 203 3.52 -8.51 -20.24
CA SER A 203 3.63 -9.87 -20.78
C SER A 203 2.62 -10.14 -21.90
N GLN A 204 1.41 -9.56 -21.82
CA GLN A 204 0.35 -9.75 -22.80
C GLN A 204 0.72 -9.21 -24.21
N GLY A 205 1.58 -8.18 -24.33
CA GLY A 205 2.07 -7.70 -25.64
C GLY A 205 3.42 -8.27 -26.08
N VAL A 206 4.19 -8.84 -25.14
CA VAL A 206 5.41 -9.60 -25.44
C VAL A 206 5.07 -10.97 -26.01
N LEU A 207 4.14 -11.70 -25.38
CA LEU A 207 3.66 -13.02 -25.83
C LEU A 207 2.50 -12.94 -26.84
N GLY A 208 1.78 -11.83 -26.91
CA GLY A 208 0.64 -11.65 -27.81
C GLY A 208 1.02 -11.26 -29.24
N ASP A 209 0.00 -11.24 -30.10
CA ASP A 209 0.08 -11.01 -31.54
C ASP A 209 0.70 -9.65 -31.94
N SER A 210 1.09 -9.53 -33.20
CA SER A 210 1.59 -8.29 -33.80
C SER A 210 0.61 -7.11 -33.67
N VAL A 211 -0.70 -7.38 -33.67
CA VAL A 211 -1.77 -6.39 -33.43
C VAL A 211 -1.80 -5.98 -31.96
N ALA A 212 -1.83 -6.95 -31.03
CA ALA A 212 -1.81 -6.71 -29.59
C ALA A 212 -0.58 -5.89 -29.15
N ARG A 213 0.59 -6.21 -29.73
CA ARG A 213 1.85 -5.49 -29.49
C ARG A 213 1.83 -4.05 -30.03
N ARG A 214 1.27 -3.83 -31.22
CA ARG A 214 1.09 -2.49 -31.81
C ARG A 214 0.18 -1.61 -30.95
N ASN A 215 -0.93 -2.19 -30.48
CA ASN A 215 -1.85 -1.53 -29.56
C ASN A 215 -1.17 -1.20 -28.23
N LEU A 216 -0.45 -2.16 -27.62
CA LEU A 216 0.29 -1.95 -26.37
C LEU A 216 1.24 -0.76 -26.48
N ILE A 217 2.08 -0.71 -27.51
CA ILE A 217 3.01 0.41 -27.73
C ILE A 217 2.24 1.73 -27.88
N SER A 218 1.21 1.78 -28.73
CA SER A 218 0.44 3.01 -28.96
C SER A 218 -0.28 3.52 -27.71
N ASN A 219 -0.90 2.62 -26.94
CA ASN A 219 -1.64 2.96 -25.73
C ASN A 219 -0.68 3.30 -24.56
N ALA A 220 0.44 2.58 -24.43
CA ALA A 220 1.47 2.86 -23.43
C ALA A 220 2.09 4.24 -23.62
N THR A 221 2.54 4.58 -24.84
CA THR A 221 3.11 5.91 -25.13
C THR A 221 2.07 7.02 -24.93
N GLN A 222 0.79 6.78 -25.23
CA GLN A 222 -0.28 7.74 -24.89
C GLN A 222 -0.47 7.91 -23.37
N LEU A 223 -0.47 6.81 -22.59
CA LEU A 223 -0.60 6.84 -21.13
C LEU A 223 0.59 7.53 -20.46
N ILE A 224 1.83 7.22 -20.87
CA ILE A 224 3.07 7.82 -20.35
C ILE A 224 3.09 9.32 -20.63
N ARG A 225 2.77 9.73 -21.87
CA ARG A 225 2.65 11.15 -22.26
C ARG A 225 1.55 11.87 -21.47
N ALA A 226 0.41 11.22 -21.24
CA ALA A 226 -0.73 11.81 -20.53
C ALA A 226 -0.55 11.85 -19.01
N SER A 227 0.23 10.96 -18.39
CA SER A 227 0.59 11.01 -16.96
C SER A 227 1.80 11.91 -16.66
N ARG A 228 2.60 12.19 -17.69
CA ARG A 228 3.96 12.73 -17.62
C ARG A 228 4.94 11.79 -16.89
N GLY A 229 4.77 10.48 -17.09
CA GLY A 229 5.64 9.44 -16.50
C GLY A 229 5.60 9.35 -14.97
N ARG A 230 4.46 9.65 -14.33
CA ARG A 230 4.28 9.64 -12.86
C ARG A 230 3.13 8.75 -12.45
N GLY A 231 3.22 8.11 -11.28
CA GLY A 231 2.16 7.26 -10.76
C GLY A 231 1.91 6.01 -11.61
N LEU A 232 2.93 5.54 -12.31
CA LEU A 232 2.91 4.33 -13.13
C LEU A 232 3.46 3.15 -12.32
N ILE A 233 2.93 1.96 -12.56
CA ILE A 233 3.46 0.68 -12.09
C ILE A 233 3.65 -0.21 -13.32
N ILE A 234 4.77 -0.92 -13.37
CA ILE A 234 5.01 -1.98 -14.35
C ILE A 234 4.83 -3.32 -13.64
N SER A 235 4.16 -4.28 -14.27
CA SER A 235 3.94 -5.64 -13.73
C SER A 235 3.78 -6.62 -14.88
N SER A 236 3.91 -7.93 -14.62
CA SER A 236 3.97 -8.89 -15.72
C SER A 236 2.61 -9.21 -16.34
N GLU A 237 1.63 -9.59 -15.52
CA GLU A 237 0.44 -10.36 -15.93
C GLU A 237 0.83 -11.66 -16.67
N ALA A 238 1.98 -12.25 -16.32
CA ALA A 238 2.51 -13.43 -17.00
C ALA A 238 1.76 -14.71 -16.59
N LYS A 239 1.04 -15.32 -17.53
CA LYS A 239 0.30 -16.59 -17.33
C LYS A 239 1.21 -17.82 -17.18
N ALA A 240 2.51 -17.68 -17.46
CA ALA A 240 3.54 -18.71 -17.32
C ALA A 240 4.93 -18.05 -17.25
N ALA A 241 5.91 -18.73 -16.63
CA ALA A 241 7.29 -18.26 -16.44
C ALA A 241 7.96 -17.66 -17.70
N VAL A 242 7.72 -18.20 -18.89
CA VAL A 242 8.25 -17.70 -20.18
C VAL A 242 7.83 -16.23 -20.47
N GLY A 243 6.74 -15.77 -19.85
CA GLY A 243 6.25 -14.40 -19.92
C GLY A 243 6.86 -13.42 -18.93
N CYS A 244 7.65 -13.89 -17.94
CA CYS A 244 8.31 -13.07 -16.93
C CYS A 244 9.65 -12.52 -17.45
N ARG A 245 10.05 -11.34 -16.98
CA ARG A 245 11.32 -10.67 -17.31
C ARG A 245 11.95 -10.06 -16.06
N GLY A 246 13.28 -9.93 -16.04
CA GLY A 246 13.98 -9.32 -14.91
C GLY A 246 13.59 -7.85 -14.73
N PRO A 247 13.72 -7.26 -13.53
CA PRO A 247 13.36 -5.86 -13.29
C PRO A 247 14.05 -4.88 -14.25
N CYS A 248 15.34 -5.10 -14.55
CA CYS A 248 16.10 -4.31 -15.51
C CYS A 248 15.55 -4.44 -16.95
N ASP A 249 15.12 -5.63 -17.37
CA ASP A 249 14.52 -5.85 -18.68
C ASP A 249 13.15 -5.17 -18.80
N ALA A 250 12.35 -5.19 -17.73
CA ALA A 250 11.07 -4.51 -17.67
C ALA A 250 11.24 -2.97 -17.74
N ILE A 251 12.28 -2.43 -17.10
CA ILE A 251 12.68 -1.02 -17.22
C ILE A 251 13.10 -0.70 -18.66
N ASN A 252 13.96 -1.52 -19.26
CA ASN A 252 14.44 -1.35 -20.64
C ASN A 252 13.30 -1.46 -21.67
N LEU A 253 12.31 -2.33 -21.43
CA LEU A 253 11.10 -2.41 -22.25
C LEU A 253 10.22 -1.15 -22.11
N ALA A 254 10.19 -0.54 -20.93
CA ALA A 254 9.46 0.71 -20.71
C ALA A 254 10.09 1.94 -21.38
N THR A 255 11.42 1.97 -21.57
CA THR A 255 12.06 3.06 -22.34
C THR A 255 11.67 3.03 -23.82
N ILE A 256 11.41 1.85 -24.39
CA ILE A 256 10.89 1.69 -25.77
C ILE A 256 9.50 2.33 -25.93
N TRP A 257 8.69 2.40 -24.87
CA TRP A 257 7.39 3.11 -24.88
C TRP A 257 7.51 4.62 -24.59
N GLY A 258 8.70 5.13 -24.33
CA GLY A 258 8.97 6.54 -24.01
C GLY A 258 8.94 6.89 -22.51
N LEU A 259 9.06 5.91 -21.61
CA LEU A 259 9.27 6.18 -20.19
C LEU A 259 10.76 6.41 -19.92
N ALA A 260 11.12 7.46 -19.16
CA ALA A 260 12.51 7.68 -18.78
C ALA A 260 13.00 6.59 -17.80
N GLN A 261 14.29 6.25 -17.82
CA GLN A 261 14.83 5.09 -17.09
C GLN A 261 14.71 5.21 -15.56
N ASP A 262 14.83 6.44 -15.04
CA ASP A 262 14.55 6.80 -13.64
C ASP A 262 13.08 6.48 -13.27
N ARG A 263 12.14 6.85 -14.13
CA ARG A 263 10.71 6.58 -13.94
C ARG A 263 10.36 5.11 -14.08
N GLY A 264 11.05 4.39 -14.97
CA GLY A 264 10.96 2.92 -15.06
C GLY A 264 11.39 2.26 -13.74
N PHE A 265 12.52 2.71 -13.17
CA PHE A 265 12.99 2.22 -11.87
C PHE A 265 12.02 2.56 -10.73
N GLU A 266 11.48 3.78 -10.67
CA GLU A 266 10.43 4.14 -9.71
C GLU A 266 9.17 3.26 -9.86
N ALA A 267 8.76 2.94 -11.09
CA ALA A 267 7.59 2.12 -11.40
C ALA A 267 7.74 0.62 -11.07
N MET A 268 8.97 0.15 -10.84
CA MET A 268 9.29 -1.23 -10.42
C MET A 268 9.57 -1.39 -8.91
N SER A 269 9.81 -0.28 -8.20
CA SER A 269 10.27 -0.29 -6.79
C SER A 269 9.42 0.63 -5.89
N LYS A 270 9.55 1.95 -6.09
CA LYS A 270 8.98 3.00 -5.24
C LYS A 270 7.47 3.11 -5.32
N GLU A 271 6.91 3.14 -6.53
CA GLU A 271 5.47 3.28 -6.76
C GLU A 271 4.70 1.99 -6.35
N PRO A 272 5.18 0.77 -6.66
CA PRO A 272 4.64 -0.47 -6.09
C PRO A 272 4.70 -0.52 -4.56
N ARG A 273 5.85 -0.16 -3.95
CA ARG A 273 5.99 -0.09 -2.49
C ARG A 273 4.98 0.88 -1.87
N SER A 274 4.76 2.04 -2.50
CA SER A 274 3.76 3.01 -2.06
C SER A 274 2.35 2.42 -2.06
N VAL A 275 1.99 1.63 -3.08
CA VAL A 275 0.71 0.91 -3.13
C VAL A 275 0.60 -0.15 -2.05
N VAL A 276 1.58 -1.05 -1.90
CA VAL A 276 1.53 -2.14 -0.90
C VAL A 276 1.38 -1.57 0.52
N VAL A 277 2.15 -0.53 0.86
CA VAL A 277 2.06 0.14 2.17
C VAL A 277 0.71 0.84 2.34
N THR A 278 0.23 1.59 1.33
CA THR A 278 -1.05 2.31 1.41
C THR A 278 -2.24 1.34 1.55
N ALA A 279 -2.25 0.24 0.78
CA ALA A 279 -3.30 -0.78 0.83
C ALA A 279 -3.27 -1.56 2.16
N GLN A 280 -2.09 -1.75 2.77
CA GLN A 280 -1.97 -2.31 4.13
C GLN A 280 -2.51 -1.33 5.18
N LEU A 281 -2.12 -0.05 5.12
CA LEU A 281 -2.61 1.00 6.03
C LEU A 281 -4.15 1.16 5.96
N LYS A 282 -4.76 1.07 4.77
CA LYS A 282 -6.22 1.08 4.59
C LYS A 282 -6.96 -0.05 5.33
N ARG A 283 -6.26 -1.14 5.67
CA ARG A 283 -6.83 -2.34 6.32
C ARG A 283 -6.48 -2.44 7.80
N THR A 284 -5.27 -2.04 8.20
CA THR A 284 -4.78 -2.17 9.58
C THR A 284 -4.88 -0.89 10.41
N SER A 285 -5.07 0.29 9.77
CA SER A 285 -5.19 1.56 10.48
C SER A 285 -6.63 2.08 10.48
N TYR A 286 -7.05 2.70 11.59
CA TYR A 286 -8.29 3.48 11.62
C TYR A 286 -7.95 4.97 11.51
N ARG A 287 -8.39 5.60 10.41
CA ARG A 287 -8.10 7.02 10.10
C ARG A 287 -6.60 7.39 10.17
N GLY A 288 -5.71 6.44 9.84
CA GLY A 288 -4.26 6.62 9.89
C GLY A 288 -3.60 6.25 11.22
N VAL A 289 -4.36 5.91 12.27
CA VAL A 289 -3.83 5.38 13.53
C VAL A 289 -3.62 3.88 13.38
N ILE A 290 -2.36 3.43 13.51
CA ILE A 290 -1.96 2.02 13.47
C ILE A 290 -1.82 1.51 14.91
N ASP A 291 -2.46 0.40 15.24
CA ASP A 291 -2.15 -0.34 16.48
C ASP A 291 -0.91 -1.21 16.24
N VAL A 292 0.15 -0.98 17.02
CA VAL A 292 1.45 -1.67 16.89
C VAL A 292 1.66 -2.52 18.12
N VAL A 293 1.06 -3.71 18.12
CA VAL A 293 1.22 -4.71 19.18
C VAL A 293 2.65 -5.25 19.17
N TYR A 294 3.49 -4.72 20.04
CA TYR A 294 4.88 -5.13 20.18
C TYR A 294 4.97 -6.54 20.78
N GLY A 295 5.33 -7.53 19.96
CA GLY A 295 5.37 -8.96 20.34
C GLY A 295 6.50 -9.39 21.27
N GLY A 296 7.26 -8.44 21.83
CA GLY A 296 8.47 -8.70 22.63
C GLY A 296 9.72 -8.97 21.78
N GLU A 297 10.89 -8.81 22.39
CA GLU A 297 12.13 -9.25 21.77
C GLU A 297 12.21 -10.78 21.79
N LYS A 298 12.54 -11.39 20.65
CA LYS A 298 12.84 -12.82 20.58
C LYS A 298 14.20 -13.04 21.27
N PRO A 299 14.27 -13.73 22.42
CA PRO A 299 15.49 -13.79 23.20
C PRO A 299 16.61 -14.45 22.39
N ALA A 300 17.80 -13.86 22.43
CA ALA A 300 18.97 -14.38 21.74
C ALA A 300 19.26 -15.81 22.19
N LEU A 301 19.40 -16.73 21.23
CA LEU A 301 19.74 -18.13 21.48
C LEU A 301 21.14 -18.20 22.08
N THR A 302 21.22 -18.23 23.40
CA THR A 302 22.48 -18.37 24.13
C THR A 302 22.91 -19.82 24.08
N GLU A 303 24.01 -20.10 23.39
CA GLU A 303 24.54 -21.46 23.26
C GLU A 303 24.87 -22.05 24.63
N LYS A 304 24.16 -23.12 25.00
CA LYS A 304 24.51 -23.99 26.13
C LYS A 304 24.42 -25.44 25.70
N GLY A 305 25.48 -25.91 25.04
CA GLY A 305 25.72 -27.34 24.90
C GLY A 305 26.04 -27.95 26.26
N VAL A 306 25.22 -28.90 26.71
CA VAL A 306 25.55 -29.88 27.75
C VAL A 306 25.17 -31.25 27.21
N GLN A 307 25.97 -32.25 27.56
CA GLN A 307 25.93 -33.59 26.96
C GLN A 307 24.78 -34.45 27.53
N ALA A 308 24.59 -35.63 26.93
CA ALA A 308 23.49 -36.53 27.24
C ALA A 308 23.54 -37.11 28.67
N ALA A 309 22.35 -37.38 29.20
CA ALA A 309 22.10 -38.35 30.25
C ALA A 309 20.81 -39.11 29.89
N ASP A 310 20.77 -40.42 30.16
CA ASP A 310 19.78 -41.35 29.63
C ASP A 310 18.74 -41.78 30.68
N ALA A 311 17.63 -42.35 30.18
CA ALA A 311 16.68 -43.26 30.84
C ALA A 311 16.31 -43.06 32.33
N SER A 312 15.02 -42.80 32.58
CA SER A 312 14.24 -43.67 33.48
C SER A 312 12.74 -43.56 33.25
N GLN A 313 12.03 -44.69 33.35
CA GLN A 313 10.57 -44.75 33.38
C GLN A 313 10.08 -44.73 34.84
N GLY A 314 8.87 -44.18 35.08
CA GLY A 314 8.22 -44.28 36.38
C GLY A 314 6.72 -44.00 36.30
N GLN A 315 5.88 -45.02 36.44
CA GLN A 315 4.43 -44.86 36.58
C GLN A 315 4.05 -44.59 38.04
N GLY A 316 3.07 -43.72 38.29
CA GLY A 316 2.52 -43.49 39.63
C GLY A 316 1.11 -42.89 39.60
N LYS A 317 0.10 -43.66 40.03
CA LYS A 317 -1.29 -43.18 40.19
C LYS A 317 -1.48 -42.50 41.55
N GLY A 318 -2.09 -41.32 41.57
CA GLY A 318 -2.65 -40.66 42.76
C GLY A 318 -4.02 -40.06 42.44
N LYS A 319 -4.96 -40.02 43.40
CA LYS A 319 -6.38 -39.72 43.12
C LYS A 319 -7.08 -39.05 44.31
N THR A 320 -8.11 -38.23 44.03
CA THR A 320 -9.07 -37.63 45.00
C THR A 320 -8.46 -36.56 45.94
N LYS A 321 -9.21 -35.63 46.59
CA LYS A 321 -10.67 -35.49 46.81
C LYS A 321 -11.07 -34.03 47.18
N GLN A 322 -12.25 -33.56 46.71
CA GLN A 322 -13.12 -32.49 47.31
C GLN A 322 -12.46 -31.11 47.59
N GLN A 323 -13.13 -29.99 47.93
CA GLN A 323 -14.54 -29.61 48.22
C GLN A 323 -14.69 -28.16 47.67
N ALA A 324 -15.65 -27.79 46.80
CA ALA A 324 -17.07 -27.53 47.06
C ALA A 324 -17.37 -26.48 48.16
N LEU A 325 -17.82 -25.27 47.75
CA LEU A 325 -18.75 -24.30 48.38
C LEU A 325 -18.92 -23.14 47.35
N THR A 326 -20.03 -22.99 46.62
CA THR A 326 -21.22 -22.17 46.93
C THR A 326 -20.95 -20.65 47.09
N SER A 327 -21.72 -19.72 46.52
CA SER A 327 -22.98 -19.88 45.76
C SER A 327 -23.51 -18.60 45.08
N GLN A 328 -24.28 -18.80 44.00
CA GLN A 328 -25.46 -18.02 43.57
C GLN A 328 -25.20 -16.66 42.85
N LYS A 329 -25.75 -16.39 41.64
CA LYS A 329 -27.16 -16.33 41.12
C LYS A 329 -27.73 -14.90 41.34
N ARG A 330 -28.26 -14.14 40.35
CA ARG A 330 -28.81 -14.42 38.99
C ARG A 330 -28.77 -13.15 38.09
N LYS A 331 -28.98 -13.36 36.77
CA LYS A 331 -29.74 -12.57 35.74
C LYS A 331 -29.88 -11.03 35.90
N ALA A 332 -29.66 -10.18 34.88
CA ALA A 332 -30.26 -10.12 33.53
C ALA A 332 -31.78 -9.84 33.53
N ALA A 333 -32.39 -9.03 32.65
CA ALA A 333 -31.90 -8.06 31.65
C ALA A 333 -33.09 -7.19 31.19
N SER A 334 -32.86 -6.09 30.45
CA SER A 334 -33.86 -5.45 29.59
C SER A 334 -33.22 -4.46 28.61
N GLU A 335 -33.69 -4.43 27.38
CA GLU A 335 -33.29 -3.48 26.32
C GLU A 335 -34.21 -2.24 26.30
N ALA A 336 -33.71 -1.11 25.77
CA ALA A 336 -34.51 0.02 25.30
C ALA A 336 -33.72 0.79 24.23
N VAL A 337 -34.41 1.49 23.33
CA VAL A 337 -33.85 2.04 22.07
C VAL A 337 -34.08 3.56 21.97
N ALA A 338 -33.30 4.21 21.10
CA ALA A 338 -33.30 5.64 20.72
C ALA A 338 -32.65 6.63 21.73
N GLY A 339 -32.10 7.76 21.29
CA GLY A 339 -31.81 8.16 19.91
C GLY A 339 -31.59 9.68 19.71
N ALA A 340 -30.92 10.02 18.61
CA ALA A 340 -30.72 11.35 18.01
C ALA A 340 -29.83 12.40 18.73
N ASP A 341 -29.30 13.27 17.86
CA ASP A 341 -28.78 14.63 18.03
C ASP A 341 -27.73 14.96 19.11
N ALA A 342 -26.48 15.07 18.64
CA ALA A 342 -25.46 15.92 19.23
C ALA A 342 -25.53 17.35 18.65
N ARG A 343 -25.31 18.36 19.51
CA ARG A 343 -24.90 19.72 19.11
C ARG A 343 -23.82 20.20 20.07
N ASP A 344 -22.85 20.95 19.56
CA ASP A 344 -21.70 21.43 20.33
C ASP A 344 -22.09 22.50 21.37
N GLU A 345 -21.53 22.38 22.58
CA GLU A 345 -21.11 23.53 23.38
C GLU A 345 -19.82 23.20 24.16
N VAL A 346 -19.06 24.24 24.51
CA VAL A 346 -17.68 24.14 25.02
C VAL A 346 -17.63 24.41 26.52
N ALA A 347 -17.16 23.45 27.35
CA ALA A 347 -16.57 23.77 28.65
C ALA A 347 -15.82 22.62 29.37
N ALA A 348 -14.90 23.05 30.24
CA ALA A 348 -14.48 22.43 31.52
C ALA A 348 -13.76 21.06 31.54
N LYS A 349 -12.57 21.07 32.17
CA LYS A 349 -11.86 19.88 32.68
C LYS A 349 -12.55 19.36 33.95
N PRO A 350 -12.53 18.05 34.26
CA PRO A 350 -13.23 17.48 35.41
C PRO A 350 -12.68 17.99 36.76
N MET A 351 -13.60 18.38 37.65
CA MET A 351 -13.30 18.93 38.99
C MET A 351 -12.85 17.86 39.99
N SER A 352 -12.07 18.26 41.01
CA SER A 352 -11.54 17.32 42.00
C SER A 352 -12.61 16.79 42.97
N ASN A 353 -12.49 15.52 43.37
CA ASN A 353 -13.34 14.86 44.36
C ASN A 353 -13.48 15.64 45.69
N ARG A 354 -12.47 16.45 46.04
CA ARG A 354 -12.48 17.30 47.26
C ARG A 354 -13.51 18.42 47.19
N GLU A 355 -13.75 18.98 46.00
CA GLU A 355 -14.66 20.11 45.79
C GLU A 355 -16.11 19.66 45.65
N ALA A 356 -16.35 18.53 44.97
CA ALA A 356 -17.66 17.88 44.92
C ALA A 356 -18.20 17.59 46.35
N LYS A 357 -17.33 17.10 47.25
CA LYS A 357 -17.69 16.84 48.65
C LYS A 357 -18.00 18.12 49.44
N ARG A 358 -17.25 19.21 49.22
CA ARG A 358 -17.52 20.54 49.81
C ARG A 358 -18.86 21.13 49.32
N ARG A 359 -19.11 21.10 48.01
CA ARG A 359 -20.34 21.64 47.41
C ARG A 359 -21.59 20.85 47.85
N LYS A 360 -21.48 19.52 47.99
CA LYS A 360 -22.55 18.66 48.53
C LYS A 360 -22.84 18.90 50.02
N HIS A 361 -21.86 19.35 50.81
CA HIS A 361 -22.10 19.78 52.19
C HIS A 361 -22.85 21.12 52.24
N GLN A 362 -22.42 22.09 51.42
CA GLN A 362 -23.01 23.43 51.38
C GLN A 362 -24.47 23.40 50.90
N ALA A 363 -24.79 22.62 49.86
CA ALA A 363 -26.16 22.44 49.37
C ALA A 363 -27.11 21.74 50.37
N ARG A 364 -26.57 21.08 51.40
CA ARG A 364 -27.35 20.44 52.48
C ARG A 364 -27.69 21.41 53.62
N LEU A 365 -27.05 22.59 53.66
CA LEU A 365 -27.31 23.65 54.64
C LEU A 365 -28.28 24.73 54.12
N SER A 366 -28.57 24.73 52.82
CA SER A 366 -29.46 25.70 52.14
C SER A 366 -30.80 25.09 51.70
N GLY A 367 -31.21 23.96 52.30
CA GLY A 367 -32.34 23.15 51.86
C GLY A 367 -33.52 23.11 52.83
N SER A 368 -33.64 24.11 53.70
CA SER A 368 -34.62 24.14 54.80
C SER A 368 -35.31 25.50 54.92
N ASP A 369 -35.93 25.95 53.82
CA ASP A 369 -36.97 26.99 53.83
C ASP A 369 -37.78 26.93 52.51
N ALA A 370 -38.97 27.56 52.53
CA ALA A 370 -39.98 27.63 51.46
C ALA A 370 -40.70 26.32 51.09
N LYS A 371 -42.05 26.39 51.11
CA LYS A 371 -43.03 25.34 50.82
C LYS A 371 -44.30 26.05 50.31
N GLU A 372 -45.13 25.36 49.52
CA GLU A 372 -46.42 25.85 48.96
C GLU A 372 -46.27 26.92 47.83
N GLY A 373 -47.10 26.96 46.77
CA GLY A 373 -48.24 26.10 46.43
C GLY A 373 -48.78 26.24 44.98
N ALA A 374 -49.93 25.59 44.76
CA ALA A 374 -50.82 25.44 43.58
C ALA A 374 -51.29 26.74 42.85
N THR A 375 -51.94 26.80 41.66
CA THR A 375 -52.30 25.88 40.52
C THR A 375 -52.94 26.64 39.32
N ASN A 376 -52.83 26.11 38.08
CA ASN A 376 -53.81 26.08 36.95
C ASN A 376 -54.44 27.35 36.27
N GLY A 377 -54.08 27.57 34.99
CA GLY A 377 -54.97 27.99 33.85
C GLY A 377 -55.44 29.47 33.73
N PRO A 378 -56.26 29.86 32.71
CA PRO A 378 -56.60 29.18 31.42
C PRO A 378 -56.75 30.10 30.14
N VAL A 379 -56.83 29.47 28.94
CA VAL A 379 -57.61 29.82 27.69
C VAL A 379 -57.50 31.19 26.94
N GLY A 380 -57.29 31.15 25.60
CA GLY A 380 -57.48 32.22 24.57
C GLY A 380 -56.54 32.06 23.35
N GLY A 381 -56.74 32.58 22.11
CA GLY A 381 -57.89 33.22 21.40
C GLY A 381 -57.56 34.60 20.77
N GLY A 382 -57.79 34.96 19.48
CA GLY A 382 -58.18 34.21 18.26
C GLY A 382 -58.55 35.14 17.05
N GLY A 383 -58.47 34.67 15.79
CA GLY A 383 -58.84 35.39 14.52
C GLY A 383 -57.71 36.21 13.83
N ASP A 384 -57.80 36.69 12.57
CA ASP A 384 -58.66 36.35 11.40
C ASP A 384 -58.13 37.01 10.08
N THR A 385 -58.84 36.84 8.95
CA THR A 385 -58.80 37.55 7.62
C THR A 385 -57.92 37.03 6.46
N ALA A 386 -58.57 36.99 5.28
CA ALA A 386 -58.06 36.83 3.89
C ALA A 386 -58.82 37.88 3.00
N PRO A 387 -58.97 37.84 1.64
CA PRO A 387 -58.76 36.79 0.60
C PRO A 387 -57.73 37.27 -0.49
N ALA A 388 -57.76 37.06 -1.83
CA ALA A 388 -58.74 36.52 -2.78
C ALA A 388 -58.15 36.14 -4.19
N SER A 389 -58.99 35.46 -5.00
CA SER A 389 -59.23 35.52 -6.48
C SER A 389 -58.26 36.26 -7.44
N ALA A 390 -58.05 35.91 -8.72
CA ALA A 390 -58.66 34.97 -9.70
C ALA A 390 -57.80 35.02 -11.01
N GLU A 391 -57.98 34.33 -12.16
CA GLU A 391 -58.58 33.06 -12.68
C GLU A 391 -58.07 32.92 -14.16
N GLY A 392 -58.33 31.89 -14.99
CA GLY A 392 -59.14 30.66 -14.91
C GLY A 392 -58.91 29.73 -16.13
N GLU A 393 -59.72 28.69 -16.27
CA GLU A 393 -59.73 27.67 -17.37
C GLU A 393 -60.71 28.06 -18.52
N PRO A 394 -60.93 27.35 -19.68
CA PRO A 394 -61.10 25.88 -19.79
C PRO A 394 -60.78 25.13 -21.13
N LYS A 395 -60.77 23.77 -21.09
CA LYS A 395 -61.28 22.78 -22.12
C LYS A 395 -60.68 22.76 -23.57
N GLU A 396 -60.79 21.70 -24.40
CA GLU A 396 -61.05 20.24 -24.28
C GLU A 396 -60.81 19.55 -25.67
N SER A 397 -60.84 18.20 -25.75
CA SER A 397 -60.64 17.32 -26.93
C SER A 397 -59.18 17.15 -27.44
N GLY A 398 -58.79 16.03 -28.10
CA GLY A 398 -59.50 14.76 -28.37
C GLY A 398 -58.76 13.84 -29.37
N VAL A 399 -59.30 12.63 -29.60
CA VAL A 399 -58.87 11.60 -30.60
C VAL A 399 -57.67 10.70 -30.20
N GLN A 400 -57.58 9.52 -30.85
CA GLN A 400 -56.90 8.28 -30.43
C GLN A 400 -55.81 7.79 -31.41
N PRO A 401 -54.99 6.77 -31.06
CA PRO A 401 -53.82 6.35 -31.86
C PRO A 401 -54.14 5.41 -33.03
N ALA A 402 -53.24 5.35 -34.00
CA ALA A 402 -53.29 4.41 -35.12
C ALA A 402 -52.30 3.23 -34.95
N LYS A 403 -52.72 2.05 -35.41
CA LYS A 403 -51.88 0.89 -35.75
C LYS A 403 -52.02 0.63 -37.24
N GLU A 404 -50.92 0.28 -37.91
CA GLU A 404 -50.74 -0.77 -38.93
C GLU A 404 -49.27 -0.67 -39.40
N ALA A 405 -48.48 -1.74 -39.48
CA ALA A 405 -48.54 -2.94 -40.33
C ALA A 405 -48.04 -2.66 -41.76
N GLY A 406 -46.93 -3.30 -42.12
CA GLY A 406 -46.12 -3.09 -43.31
C GLY A 406 -44.73 -3.69 -43.12
#